data_AF-A0A843GL36-F1
#
_entry.id   AF-A0A843GL36-F1
#
_cell.length_a   1.000
_cell.length_b   1.000
_cell.length_c   1.000
_cell.angle_alpha   90.00
_cell.angle_beta   90.00
_cell.angle_gamma   90.00
#
_symmetry.space_group_name_H-M   'P 1'
#
loop_
_entity.id
_entity.type
_entity.pdbx_description
1 polymer ?
#
loop_
_entity_poly.entity_id
_entity_poly.type
_entity_poly.pdbx_seq_one_letter_code
_entity_poly.pdbx_strand_id
1 'polypeptide(L)'
;MSACYSVSATLTFRKGLIQTGLENIKEYIRVSHNQNIDFGFGTYSNFKSLNEIKSIEDAINLIFAKHQKMCDIKHPNELDYNFNSFFNASYGWEKVIYDFFKYLSPCLEDGSKMIVYPDSGCTKLFIEDGQWKEK
;
A
#
# COMPACT_ATOMS: atom_id res chain seq x y z
N MET A 1 15.51 -12.23 11.52
CA MET A 1 14.15 -12.20 12.13
C MET A 1 13.30 -11.28 11.27
N SER A 2 12.11 -11.72 10.86
CA SER A 2 11.11 -10.90 10.17
C SER A 2 10.12 -10.35 11.19
N ALA A 3 9.66 -9.12 11.04
CA ALA A 3 8.59 -8.58 11.86
C ALA A 3 7.23 -9.01 11.28
N CYS A 4 6.27 -9.29 12.15
CA CYS A 4 4.89 -9.51 11.74
C CYS A 4 4.20 -8.15 11.64
N TYR A 5 3.52 -7.93 10.51
CA TYR A 5 2.70 -6.74 10.30
C TYR A 5 1.26 -7.13 10.08
N SER A 6 0.36 -6.42 10.74
CA SER A 6 -1.03 -6.29 10.30
C SER A 6 -1.25 -4.87 9.78
N VAL A 7 -1.92 -4.75 8.64
CA VAL A 7 -2.29 -3.47 8.04
C VAL A 7 -3.78 -3.45 7.81
N SER A 8 -4.42 -2.36 8.21
CA SER A 8 -5.84 -2.08 7.94
C SER A 8 -5.97 -0.70 7.31
N ALA A 9 -6.61 -0.59 6.16
CA ALA A 9 -6.75 0.67 5.45
C ALA A 9 -8.17 0.89 4.93
N THR A 10 -8.55 2.17 4.90
CA THR A 10 -9.72 2.71 4.22
C THR A 10 -9.24 3.89 3.41
N LEU A 11 -9.14 3.72 2.09
CA LEU A 11 -8.62 4.71 1.16
C LEU A 11 -9.75 5.17 0.25
N THR A 12 -10.03 6.47 0.23
CA THR A 12 -11.00 7.08 -0.68
C THR A 12 -10.25 7.98 -1.64
N PHE A 13 -10.30 7.67 -2.92
CA PHE A 13 -9.66 8.48 -3.95
C PHE A 13 -10.50 9.68 -4.32
N ARG A 14 -9.83 10.81 -4.57
CA ARG A 14 -10.49 11.97 -5.18
C ARG A 14 -10.96 11.61 -6.58
N LYS A 15 -12.14 12.11 -6.95
CA LYS A 15 -12.73 11.82 -8.26
C LYS A 15 -11.77 12.21 -9.39
N GLY A 16 -11.49 11.26 -10.27
CA GLY A 16 -10.58 11.45 -11.42
C GLY A 16 -9.09 11.27 -11.12
N LEU A 17 -8.68 10.98 -9.87
CA LEU A 17 -7.27 10.81 -9.49
C LEU A 17 -6.83 9.36 -9.30
N ILE A 18 -7.69 8.36 -9.51
CA ILE A 18 -7.32 6.94 -9.37
C ILE A 18 -6.12 6.59 -10.27
N GLN A 19 -6.17 6.98 -11.56
CA GLN A 19 -5.08 6.68 -12.48
C GLN A 19 -3.78 7.36 -12.05
N THR A 20 -3.86 8.61 -11.59
CA THR A 20 -2.70 9.33 -11.04
C THR A 20 -2.14 8.62 -9.81
N GLY A 21 -3.00 8.13 -8.91
CA GLY A 21 -2.58 7.33 -7.76
C GLY A 21 -1.88 6.04 -8.16
N LEU A 22 -2.38 5.36 -9.19
CA LEU A 22 -1.74 4.16 -9.73
C LEU A 22 -0.35 4.46 -10.30
N GLU A 23 -0.22 5.53 -11.09
CA GLU A 23 1.08 5.94 -11.63
C GLU A 23 2.06 6.36 -10.53
N ASN A 24 1.59 7.07 -9.48
CA ASN A 24 2.42 7.42 -8.33
C ASN A 24 2.97 6.18 -7.62
N ILE A 25 2.14 5.14 -7.43
CA ILE A 25 2.59 3.89 -6.81
C ILE A 25 3.53 3.11 -7.74
N LYS A 26 3.27 3.09 -9.04
CA LYS A 26 4.21 2.47 -9.99
C LYS A 26 5.57 3.15 -9.95
N GLU A 27 5.60 4.48 -9.90
CA GLU A 27 6.84 5.24 -9.77
C GLU A 27 7.54 4.95 -8.44
N TYR A 28 6.80 4.86 -7.34
CA TYR A 28 7.34 4.43 -6.05
C TYR A 28 8.01 3.05 -6.13
N ILE A 29 7.33 2.05 -6.71
CA ILE A 29 7.86 0.70 -6.88
C ILE A 29 9.14 0.73 -7.74
N ARG A 30 9.13 1.50 -8.83
CA ARG A 30 10.28 1.68 -9.72
C ARG A 30 11.49 2.29 -9.00
N VAL A 31 11.29 3.37 -8.27
CA VAL A 31 12.35 4.05 -7.49
C VAL A 31 12.88 3.14 -6.39
N SER A 32 11.99 2.43 -5.70
CA SER A 32 12.32 1.50 -4.61
C SER A 32 13.08 0.26 -5.09
N HIS A 33 12.75 -0.25 -6.27
CA HIS A 33 13.50 -1.34 -6.91
C HIS A 33 14.97 -0.96 -7.11
N ASN A 34 15.25 0.29 -7.51
CA ASN A 34 16.62 0.81 -7.62
C ASN A 34 17.33 0.96 -6.27
N GLN A 35 16.59 0.91 -5.16
CA GLN A 35 17.11 0.96 -3.79
C GLN A 35 17.19 -0.45 -3.14
N ASN A 36 17.17 -1.52 -3.94
CA ASN A 36 17.22 -2.93 -3.53
C ASN A 36 16.02 -3.41 -2.69
N ILE A 37 14.85 -2.77 -2.84
CA ILE A 37 13.59 -3.30 -2.28
C ILE A 37 13.01 -4.32 -3.26
N ASP A 38 13.00 -5.59 -2.85
CA ASP A 38 12.37 -6.66 -3.62
C ASP A 38 10.88 -6.78 -3.29
N PHE A 39 10.01 -6.45 -4.25
CA PHE A 39 8.56 -6.60 -4.15
C PHE A 39 8.06 -8.01 -4.53
N GLY A 40 8.96 -8.92 -4.95
CA GLY A 40 8.62 -10.32 -5.15
C GLY A 40 7.91 -10.63 -6.48
N PHE A 41 8.20 -9.86 -7.54
CA PHE A 41 7.71 -10.16 -8.90
C PHE A 41 8.09 -11.60 -9.29
N GLY A 42 7.11 -12.35 -9.81
CA GLY A 42 7.27 -13.74 -10.27
C GLY A 42 7.55 -14.77 -9.17
N THR A 43 7.70 -14.36 -7.91
CA THR A 43 7.99 -15.25 -6.78
C THR A 43 6.78 -15.35 -5.85
N TYR A 44 6.23 -14.21 -5.46
CA TYR A 44 5.14 -14.11 -4.47
C TYR A 44 3.88 -13.48 -5.02
N SER A 45 3.99 -12.78 -6.16
CA SER A 45 2.86 -12.34 -6.97
C SER A 45 2.89 -13.03 -8.34
N ASN A 46 1.73 -13.14 -8.98
CA ASN A 46 1.65 -13.60 -10.37
C ASN A 46 2.16 -12.55 -11.36
N PHE A 47 2.42 -11.32 -10.90
CA PHE A 47 2.98 -10.25 -11.72
C PHE A 47 4.44 -10.53 -12.02
N LYS A 48 4.84 -10.47 -13.29
CA LYS A 48 6.24 -10.61 -13.70
C LYS A 48 6.95 -9.28 -13.87
N SER A 49 6.19 -8.20 -14.01
CA SER A 49 6.74 -6.85 -14.21
C SER A 49 5.76 -5.76 -13.78
N LEU A 50 6.28 -4.54 -13.62
CA LEU A 50 5.50 -3.36 -13.25
C LEU A 50 4.37 -3.04 -14.25
N ASN A 51 4.56 -3.38 -15.53
CA ASN A 51 3.57 -3.15 -16.59
C ASN A 51 2.30 -4.00 -16.44
N GLU A 52 2.37 -5.08 -15.66
CA GLU A 52 1.22 -5.95 -15.40
C GLU A 52 0.31 -5.42 -14.29
N ILE A 53 0.77 -4.41 -13.53
CA ILE A 53 -0.05 -3.72 -12.53
C ILE A 53 -0.98 -2.76 -13.27
N LYS A 54 -2.29 -3.04 -13.26
CA LYS A 54 -3.29 -2.28 -14.01
C LYS A 54 -4.29 -1.56 -13.12
N SER A 55 -4.29 -1.87 -11.83
CA SER A 55 -5.21 -1.30 -10.84
C SER A 55 -4.52 -1.00 -9.50
N ILE A 56 -5.17 -0.18 -8.67
CA ILE A 56 -4.75 0.04 -7.28
C ILE A 56 -4.77 -1.28 -6.50
N GLU A 57 -5.74 -2.15 -6.78
CA GLU A 57 -5.85 -3.47 -6.17
C GLU A 57 -4.63 -4.35 -6.49
N ASP A 58 -4.16 -4.37 -7.73
CA ASP A 58 -2.93 -5.08 -8.12
C ASP A 58 -1.73 -4.58 -7.31
N ALA A 59 -1.63 -3.26 -7.12
CA ALA A 59 -0.55 -2.65 -6.38
C ALA A 59 -0.62 -2.96 -4.88
N ILE A 60 -1.81 -2.92 -4.27
CA ILE A 60 -2.05 -3.34 -2.89
C ILE A 60 -1.67 -4.81 -2.73
N ASN A 61 -2.12 -5.68 -3.63
CA ASN A 61 -1.79 -7.10 -3.60
C ASN A 61 -0.27 -7.32 -3.71
N LEU A 62 0.42 -6.63 -4.61
CA LEU A 62 1.88 -6.76 -4.74
C LEU A 62 2.61 -6.37 -3.44
N ILE A 63 2.20 -5.27 -2.80
CA ILE A 63 2.90 -4.72 -1.63
C ILE A 63 2.54 -5.46 -0.34
N PHE A 64 1.26 -5.81 -0.15
CA PHE A 64 0.76 -6.31 1.14
C PHE A 64 0.45 -7.81 1.14
N ALA A 65 0.17 -8.44 0.01
CA ALA A 65 -0.10 -9.89 -0.01
C ALA A 65 1.19 -10.75 0.11
N LYS A 66 2.35 -10.09 0.21
CA LYS A 66 3.70 -10.57 -0.09
C LYS A 66 4.10 -11.92 0.54
N HIS A 67 3.46 -12.39 1.62
CA HIS A 67 3.96 -13.60 2.30
C HIS A 67 2.94 -14.64 2.76
N GLN A 68 1.62 -14.41 2.65
CA GLN A 68 0.61 -15.40 3.11
C GLN A 68 -0.68 -15.47 2.28
N LYS A 69 -0.78 -14.75 1.13
CA LYS A 69 -2.04 -14.63 0.34
C LYS A 69 -3.24 -14.14 1.17
N MET A 70 -3.01 -13.47 2.30
CA MET A 70 -4.04 -12.89 3.15
C MET A 70 -4.05 -11.38 2.98
N CYS A 71 -4.63 -10.92 1.89
CA CYS A 71 -5.06 -9.54 1.70
C CYS A 71 -6.55 -9.59 1.34
N ASP A 72 -7.42 -9.19 2.27
CA ASP A 72 -8.85 -9.04 2.00
C ASP A 72 -9.07 -7.61 1.53
N ILE A 73 -9.32 -7.45 0.22
CA ILE A 73 -9.59 -6.14 -0.40
C ILE A 73 -11.09 -6.09 -0.71
N LYS A 74 -11.74 -5.05 -0.22
CA LYS A 74 -13.12 -4.70 -0.49
C LYS A 74 -13.15 -3.38 -1.22
N HIS A 75 -13.76 -3.39 -2.39
CA HIS A 75 -13.94 -2.23 -3.26
C HIS A 75 -15.44 -1.89 -3.33
N PRO A 76 -16.02 -1.24 -2.29
CA PRO A 76 -17.46 -0.97 -2.23
C PRO A 76 -17.97 -0.05 -3.36
N ASN A 77 -17.10 0.78 -3.94
CA ASN A 77 -17.35 1.54 -5.15
C ASN A 77 -16.01 1.87 -5.83
N GLU A 78 -16.05 2.48 -7.01
CA GLU A 78 -14.85 2.78 -7.82
C GLU A 78 -13.76 3.57 -7.08
N LEU A 79 -14.13 4.44 -6.14
CA LEU A 79 -13.20 5.35 -5.43
C LEU A 79 -12.70 4.79 -4.10
N ASP A 80 -13.39 3.81 -3.51
CA ASP A 80 -13.17 3.39 -2.14
C ASP A 80 -12.50 2.02 -2.07
N TYR A 81 -11.32 1.94 -1.47
CA TYR A 81 -10.57 0.72 -1.23
C TYR A 81 -10.43 0.48 0.27
N ASN A 82 -11.04 -0.59 0.77
CA ASN A 82 -10.85 -1.07 2.12
C ASN A 82 -10.03 -2.34 2.07
N PHE A 83 -8.93 -2.44 2.82
CA PHE A 83 -8.19 -3.69 2.87
C PHE A 83 -7.62 -4.01 4.24
N ASN A 84 -7.51 -5.30 4.52
CA ASN A 84 -6.81 -5.82 5.68
C ASN A 84 -5.79 -6.86 5.21
N SER A 85 -4.58 -6.79 5.74
CA SER A 85 -3.54 -7.76 5.42
C SER A 85 -2.71 -8.13 6.65
N PHE A 86 -2.27 -9.39 6.67
CA PHE A 86 -1.34 -9.92 7.66
C PHE A 86 -0.19 -10.56 6.92
N PHE A 87 1.03 -10.12 7.20
CA PHE A 87 2.20 -10.66 6.52
C PHE A 87 3.46 -10.51 7.38
N ASN A 88 4.39 -11.45 7.20
CA ASN A 88 5.72 -11.34 7.77
C ASN A 88 6.60 -10.60 6.77
N ALA A 89 7.35 -9.59 7.21
CA ALA A 89 8.28 -8.89 6.33
C ALA A 89 9.65 -8.70 6.97
N SER A 90 10.67 -8.51 6.13
CA SER A 90 12.02 -8.16 6.57
C SER A 90 12.05 -6.79 7.23
N TYR A 91 13.11 -6.53 8.02
CA TYR A 91 13.42 -5.18 8.51
C TYR A 91 13.42 -4.17 7.34
N GLY A 92 12.80 -3.01 7.55
CA GLY A 92 12.67 -1.94 6.54
C GLY A 92 11.34 -1.91 5.77
N TRP A 93 10.48 -2.91 5.93
CA TRP A 93 9.17 -2.92 5.26
C TRP A 93 8.20 -1.86 5.79
N GLU A 94 8.36 -1.42 7.04
CA GLU A 94 7.60 -0.29 7.59
C GLU A 94 7.72 0.96 6.71
N LYS A 95 8.94 1.28 6.25
CA LYS A 95 9.19 2.37 5.31
C LYS A 95 8.41 2.16 4.00
N VAL A 96 8.33 0.92 3.51
CA VAL A 96 7.57 0.60 2.28
C VAL A 96 6.09 0.91 2.44
N ILE A 97 5.53 0.55 3.60
CA ILE A 97 4.14 0.82 3.92
C ILE A 97 3.90 2.34 4.01
N TYR A 98 4.81 3.09 4.64
CA TYR A 98 4.65 4.53 4.83
C TYR A 98 4.81 5.28 3.51
N ASP A 99 5.81 4.92 2.70
CA ASP A 99 6.01 5.51 1.39
C ASP A 99 4.82 5.19 0.47
N PHE A 100 4.26 3.98 0.51
CA PHE A 100 3.04 3.66 -0.23
C PHE A 100 1.90 4.66 0.06
N PHE A 101 1.60 4.90 1.34
CA PHE A 101 0.56 5.85 1.71
C PHE A 101 0.90 7.29 1.29
N LYS A 102 2.15 7.69 1.50
CA LYS A 102 2.63 9.03 1.15
C LYS A 102 2.51 9.31 -0.34
N TYR A 103 2.86 8.35 -1.20
CA TYR A 103 2.75 8.49 -2.65
C TYR A 103 1.29 8.52 -3.14
N LEU A 104 0.37 7.87 -2.43
CA LEU A 104 -1.07 7.99 -2.69
C LEU A 104 -1.68 9.26 -2.14
N SER A 105 -1.13 9.82 -1.05
CA SER A 105 -1.75 10.93 -0.31
C SER A 105 -2.25 12.11 -1.16
N PRO A 106 -1.58 12.56 -2.24
CA PRO A 106 -2.08 13.66 -3.06
C PRO A 106 -3.39 13.33 -3.80
N CYS A 107 -3.70 12.04 -3.96
CA CYS A 107 -4.84 11.52 -4.68
C CYS A 107 -5.97 11.06 -3.76
N LEU A 108 -5.80 11.16 -2.44
CA LEU A 108 -6.75 10.69 -1.45
C LEU A 108 -7.60 11.84 -0.88
N GLU A 109 -8.84 11.54 -0.53
CA GLU A 109 -9.75 12.43 0.20
C GLU A 109 -9.44 12.42 1.70
N ASP A 110 -9.78 13.52 2.37
CA ASP A 110 -9.75 13.63 3.83
C ASP A 110 -10.55 12.49 4.48
N GLY A 111 -10.03 11.94 5.57
CA GLY A 111 -10.60 10.77 6.23
C GLY A 111 -10.07 9.43 5.72
N SER A 112 -9.35 9.40 4.60
CA SER A 112 -8.56 8.22 4.20
C SER A 112 -7.54 7.90 5.28
N LYS A 113 -7.36 6.62 5.61
CA LYS A 113 -6.50 6.16 6.71
C LYS A 113 -5.90 4.79 6.46
N MET A 114 -4.73 4.56 7.06
CA MET A 114 -4.08 3.26 7.14
C MET A 114 -3.47 3.08 8.53
N ILE A 115 -3.74 1.96 9.17
CA ILE A 115 -3.22 1.59 10.48
C ILE A 115 -2.26 0.42 10.29
N VAL A 116 -1.04 0.60 10.80
CA VAL A 116 0.03 -0.38 10.73
C VAL A 116 0.31 -0.89 12.13
N TYR A 117 0.23 -2.20 12.31
CA TYR A 117 0.51 -2.89 13.56
C TYR A 117 1.79 -3.73 13.39
N PRO A 118 2.97 -3.20 13.75
CA PRO A 118 4.18 -4.00 13.90
C PRO A 118 4.11 -4.87 15.17
N ASP A 119 5.14 -5.68 15.43
CA ASP A 119 5.23 -6.58 16.60
C ASP A 119 4.96 -5.88 17.95
N SER A 120 5.17 -4.56 18.05
CA SER A 120 4.80 -3.76 19.22
C SER A 120 4.27 -2.37 18.81
N GLY A 121 3.06 -2.02 19.27
CA GLY A 121 2.45 -0.71 19.05
C GLY A 121 1.56 -0.64 17.82
N CYS A 122 1.20 0.58 17.42
CA CYS A 122 0.52 0.84 16.15
C CYS A 122 0.84 2.26 15.66
N THR A 123 0.95 2.41 14.36
CA THR A 123 1.07 3.72 13.70
C THR A 123 -0.18 3.98 12.87
N LYS A 124 -0.76 5.18 12.98
CA LYS A 124 -1.93 5.60 12.22
C LYS A 124 -1.53 6.68 11.22
N LEU A 125 -1.66 6.35 9.94
CA LEU A 125 -1.53 7.29 8.84
C LEU A 125 -2.93 7.72 8.40
N PHE A 126 -3.13 9.01 8.15
CA PHE A 126 -4.42 9.53 7.72
C PHE A 126 -4.28 10.82 6.93
N ILE A 127 -5.30 11.14 6.14
CA ILE A 127 -5.41 12.40 5.41
C ILE A 127 -6.31 13.36 6.20
N GLU A 128 -5.79 14.54 6.52
CA GLU A 128 -6.50 15.62 7.20
C GLU A 128 -6.01 16.96 6.62
N ASP A 129 -6.93 17.84 6.24
CA ASP A 129 -6.64 19.11 5.57
C ASP A 129 -5.87 18.94 4.25
N GLY A 130 -6.15 17.85 3.52
CA GLY A 130 -5.50 17.49 2.27
C GLY A 130 -4.02 17.07 2.41
N GLN A 131 -3.54 16.86 3.63
CA GLN A 131 -2.17 16.43 3.91
C GLN A 131 -2.17 15.09 4.67
N TRP A 132 -1.15 14.27 4.40
CA TRP A 132 -0.94 13.09 5.21
C TRP A 132 -0.35 13.46 6.57
N LYS A 133 -0.82 12.78 7.62
CA LYS A 133 -0.36 12.92 8.99
C LYS A 133 -0.13 11.54 9.59
N GLU A 134 0.71 11.49 10.61
CA GLU A 134 1.07 10.29 11.36
C GLU A 134 0.76 10.51 12.85
N LYS A 135 0.17 9.51 13.52
CA LYS A 135 -0.18 9.49 14.94
C LYS A 135 0.09 8.14 15.58
#